data_AF-A0A2N1Q633-F1
#
_entry.id   AF-A0A2N1Q633-F1
#
_cell.length_a   1.000
_cell.length_b   1.000
_cell.length_c   1.000
_cell.angle_alpha   90.00
_cell.angle_beta   90.00
_cell.angle_gamma   90.00
#
_symmetry.space_group_name_H-M   'P 1'
#
loop_
_entity.id
_entity.type
_entity.pdbx_description
1 polymer ?
#
loop_
_entity_poly.entity_id
_entity_poly.type
_entity_poly.pdbx_seq_one_letter_code
_entity_poly.pdbx_strand_id
1 'polypeptide(L)'
;MKKFTLLFKKGLEKVISSFKDIGAKKLILMFLAFVLLLTITLSFFKKSSIDTYFDTSTLSYNYTNESLSTAFNTPLYTYVKQTYDNRNLIESDIEQTILTGDMISTNRINESDIEYGQIVSDYIDQTNLTQDVFLLDDTHSVSFINTSSVSGLYYFALDYYELEESISNTQISIKINGETPFYESQTLVLPSRWELTTTEFTLDRYYNEIQPSSDKIKNWTHHKINDYRGMHPGLFAFELEENDVIEIEYVNGQLLIGQFYYVLEDDIPTYDAYLATHGNAEVINDDITIAARDMEWRNDASIRLRSEYDPSNLYYDTQFLRLNVIFGDSWQNSGQDVTYRVDVETSGYYYLTFKYRQYMIKDMPVFRKIKVDGEVPFEQLESYPFPYTVSFLNRTLTDENGENLKIYLEAGSHELTLEAVNYPYRQTIETIQYVMNEIQSLALNIKRYTSGGTDRYRDWDIETYFPTASADILDWANLLNATYQELLAITDNDQPSEIGNLNVAATRLTNIANDINKLPSLMVQFSDGDSSVNQMLGNMMQRLMRSNLELERTIFHGENAIAKPYANVFVRFWEGTKRLVLSFINNPYSASSRKD
;
A
#
# COMPACT_ATOMS: atom_id res chain seq x y z
N MET A 1 -47.44 -31.74 17.30
CA MET A 1 -47.78 -30.31 17.05
C MET A 1 -48.81 -29.74 18.02
N LYS A 2 -50.08 -30.17 18.07
CA LYS A 2 -51.15 -29.53 18.91
C LYS A 2 -50.85 -29.37 20.42
N LYS A 3 -50.16 -30.34 21.05
CA LYS A 3 -49.76 -30.24 22.48
C LYS A 3 -48.68 -29.18 22.72
N PHE A 4 -47.78 -29.00 21.77
CA PHE A 4 -46.70 -28.02 21.84
C PHE A 4 -47.25 -26.59 21.71
N THR A 5 -48.20 -26.39 20.79
CA THR A 5 -48.92 -25.12 20.63
C THR A 5 -49.74 -24.74 21.86
N LEU A 6 -50.36 -25.71 22.53
CA LEU A 6 -51.13 -25.47 23.76
C LEU A 6 -50.24 -25.12 24.96
N LEU A 7 -49.08 -25.77 25.08
CA LEU A 7 -48.06 -25.45 26.09
C LEU A 7 -47.49 -24.05 25.89
N PHE A 8 -47.17 -23.70 24.64
CA PHE A 8 -46.69 -22.37 24.28
C PHE A 8 -47.74 -21.30 24.58
N LYS A 9 -49.02 -21.56 24.23
CA LYS A 9 -50.13 -20.63 24.49
C LYS A 9 -50.36 -20.41 25.98
N LYS A 10 -50.34 -21.48 26.80
CA LYS A 10 -50.46 -21.38 28.27
C LYS A 10 -49.25 -20.68 28.91
N GLY A 11 -48.04 -20.91 28.39
CA GLY A 11 -46.83 -20.20 28.81
C GLY A 11 -46.92 -18.70 28.51
N LEU A 12 -47.35 -18.35 27.30
CA LEU A 12 -47.52 -16.98 26.84
C LEU A 12 -48.63 -16.25 27.62
N GLU A 13 -49.77 -16.90 27.87
CA GLU A 13 -50.86 -16.33 28.69
C GLU A 13 -50.41 -16.02 30.13
N LYS A 14 -49.56 -16.87 30.72
CA LYS A 14 -49.00 -16.69 32.06
C LYS A 14 -47.96 -15.56 32.11
N VAL A 15 -47.20 -15.37 31.04
CA VAL A 15 -46.31 -14.22 30.87
C VAL A 15 -47.16 -12.95 30.74
N ILE A 16 -48.13 -12.92 29.84
CA ILE A 16 -49.01 -11.75 29.61
C ILE A 16 -49.77 -11.34 30.88
N SER A 17 -50.27 -12.30 31.68
CA SER A 17 -50.93 -11.99 32.95
C SER A 17 -49.95 -11.39 33.98
N SER A 18 -48.72 -11.89 34.03
CA SER A 18 -47.68 -11.37 34.93
C SER A 18 -47.25 -9.94 34.57
N PHE A 19 -47.39 -9.55 33.30
CA PHE A 19 -47.11 -8.19 32.83
C PHE A 19 -48.28 -7.21 33.05
N LYS A 20 -49.53 -7.69 33.17
CA LYS A 20 -50.71 -6.84 33.41
C LYS A 20 -50.72 -6.18 34.80
N ASP A 21 -50.13 -6.80 35.80
CA ASP A 21 -50.09 -6.29 37.18
C ASP A 21 -48.91 -5.32 37.43
N ILE A 22 -48.04 -5.15 36.43
CA ILE A 22 -46.87 -4.27 36.51
C ILE A 22 -47.25 -2.91 35.93
N GLY A 23 -47.29 -1.88 36.79
CA GLY A 23 -47.56 -0.51 36.34
C GLY A 23 -46.56 -0.03 35.28
N ALA A 24 -47.01 0.79 34.33
CA ALA A 24 -46.24 1.23 33.15
C ALA A 24 -44.82 1.73 33.47
N LYS A 25 -44.61 2.42 34.60
CA LYS A 25 -43.28 2.85 35.06
C LYS A 25 -42.31 1.68 35.31
N LYS A 26 -42.79 0.61 35.97
CA LYS A 26 -41.97 -0.59 36.24
C LYS A 26 -41.68 -1.36 34.95
N LEU A 27 -42.63 -1.40 34.00
CA LEU A 27 -42.40 -1.98 32.67
C LEU A 27 -41.31 -1.25 31.90
N ILE A 28 -41.34 0.08 31.90
CA ILE A 28 -40.30 0.91 31.27
C ILE A 28 -38.94 0.67 31.93
N LEU A 29 -38.87 0.64 33.27
CA LEU A 29 -37.65 0.36 34.01
C LEU A 29 -37.08 -1.04 33.71
N MET A 30 -37.94 -2.07 33.66
CA MET A 30 -37.53 -3.42 33.28
C MET A 30 -37.03 -3.49 31.84
N PHE A 31 -37.70 -2.79 30.91
CA PHE A 31 -37.26 -2.70 29.52
C PHE A 31 -35.90 -2.01 29.40
N LEU A 32 -35.70 -0.87 30.08
CA LEU A 32 -34.41 -0.17 30.09
C LEU A 32 -33.30 -1.01 30.72
N ALA A 33 -33.59 -1.72 31.83
CA ALA A 33 -32.64 -2.62 32.47
C ALA A 33 -32.27 -3.80 31.55
N PHE A 34 -33.26 -4.36 30.83
CA PHE A 34 -33.03 -5.40 29.83
C PHE A 34 -32.18 -4.89 28.66
N VAL A 35 -32.49 -3.71 28.11
CA VAL A 35 -31.70 -3.09 27.04
C VAL A 35 -30.27 -2.83 27.51
N LEU A 36 -30.06 -2.29 28.71
CA LEU A 36 -28.73 -2.06 29.28
C LEU A 36 -27.96 -3.38 29.44
N LEU A 37 -28.60 -4.41 30.02
CA LEU A 37 -27.99 -5.73 30.17
C LEU A 37 -27.63 -6.34 28.81
N LEU A 38 -28.51 -6.21 27.82
CA LEU A 38 -28.28 -6.66 26.46
C LEU A 38 -27.10 -5.92 25.81
N THR A 39 -27.03 -4.58 25.94
CA THR A 39 -25.91 -3.78 25.42
C THR A 39 -24.59 -4.15 26.09
N ILE A 40 -24.59 -4.36 27.42
CA ILE A 40 -23.40 -4.83 28.15
C ILE A 40 -22.99 -6.21 27.65
N THR A 41 -23.94 -7.14 27.52
CA THR A 41 -23.67 -8.51 27.06
C THR A 41 -23.11 -8.51 25.63
N LEU A 42 -23.75 -7.81 24.70
CA LEU A 42 -23.29 -7.68 23.31
C LEU A 42 -21.92 -7.02 23.21
N SER A 43 -21.54 -6.15 24.15
CA SER A 43 -20.22 -5.51 24.13
C SER A 43 -19.07 -6.47 24.38
N PHE A 44 -19.29 -7.60 25.05
CA PHE A 44 -18.27 -8.64 25.23
C PHE A 44 -17.99 -9.42 23.95
N PHE A 45 -18.93 -9.42 22.99
CA PHE A 45 -18.81 -10.10 21.70
C PHE A 45 -18.29 -9.19 20.57
N LYS A 46 -17.90 -7.95 20.87
CA LYS A 46 -17.32 -7.07 19.85
C LYS A 46 -15.94 -7.60 19.44
N LYS A 47 -15.76 -7.89 18.14
CA LYS A 47 -14.47 -8.27 17.55
C LYS A 47 -13.38 -7.29 17.99
N SER A 48 -12.28 -7.80 18.54
CA SER A 48 -11.15 -7.03 19.08
C SER A 48 -9.84 -7.27 18.33
N SER A 49 -9.73 -8.37 17.59
CA SER A 49 -8.58 -8.61 16.71
C SER A 49 -9.02 -9.19 15.38
N ILE A 50 -8.12 -9.16 14.41
CA ILE A 50 -8.29 -9.74 13.09
C ILE A 50 -6.96 -10.35 12.66
N ASP A 51 -6.72 -11.59 13.07
CA ASP A 51 -5.40 -12.20 12.92
C ASP A 51 -5.32 -13.19 11.75
N THR A 52 -6.30 -13.17 10.82
CA THR A 52 -6.24 -14.02 9.62
C THR A 52 -5.05 -13.63 8.75
N TYR A 53 -4.17 -14.59 8.48
CA TYR A 53 -3.07 -14.46 7.53
C TYR A 53 -3.46 -15.02 6.16
N PHE A 54 -2.94 -14.38 5.12
CA PHE A 54 -3.05 -14.82 3.73
C PHE A 54 -1.64 -14.87 3.16
N ASP A 55 -1.23 -16.00 2.60
CA ASP A 55 0.05 -16.07 1.90
C ASP A 55 -0.05 -15.28 0.58
N THR A 56 0.90 -14.36 0.40
CA THR A 56 0.96 -13.45 -0.75
C THR A 56 2.13 -13.78 -1.67
N SER A 57 3.00 -14.72 -1.31
CA SER A 57 4.23 -15.06 -2.03
C SER A 57 3.95 -15.42 -3.48
N THR A 58 3.00 -16.33 -3.71
CA THR A 58 2.62 -16.80 -5.04
C THR A 58 2.18 -15.64 -5.93
N LEU A 59 1.33 -14.73 -5.44
CA LEU A 59 0.87 -13.59 -6.24
C LEU A 59 1.95 -12.53 -6.45
N SER A 60 2.80 -12.29 -5.45
CA SER A 60 3.84 -11.25 -5.49
C SER A 60 4.95 -11.57 -6.49
N TYR A 61 5.34 -12.85 -6.58
CA TYR A 61 6.43 -13.34 -7.42
C TYR A 61 5.96 -14.05 -8.69
N ASN A 62 4.68 -13.97 -9.05
CA ASN A 62 4.21 -14.53 -10.32
C ASN A 62 4.49 -13.57 -11.49
N TYR A 63 5.42 -13.96 -12.36
CA TYR A 63 5.77 -13.28 -13.61
C TYR A 63 5.35 -14.08 -14.87
N THR A 64 4.58 -15.16 -14.72
CA THR A 64 4.30 -16.10 -15.82
C THR A 64 3.16 -15.67 -16.75
N ASN A 65 2.59 -14.48 -16.57
CA ASN A 65 1.45 -14.06 -17.38
C ASN A 65 1.90 -13.66 -18.80
N GLU A 66 1.79 -14.60 -19.73
CA GLU A 66 2.17 -14.45 -21.14
C GLU A 66 1.37 -13.38 -21.91
N SER A 67 0.28 -12.86 -21.34
CA SER A 67 -0.57 -11.83 -21.97
C SER A 67 -0.09 -10.40 -21.74
N LEU A 68 1.06 -10.21 -21.10
CA LEU A 68 1.71 -8.93 -20.80
C LEU A 68 2.84 -8.69 -21.84
N SER A 69 3.18 -7.53 -22.42
CA SER A 69 2.53 -6.23 -22.62
C SER A 69 2.75 -5.79 -24.09
N THR A 70 1.74 -5.18 -24.72
CA THR A 70 1.86 -4.37 -25.97
C THR A 70 1.24 -2.98 -25.82
N ALA A 71 0.76 -2.65 -24.61
CA ALA A 71 0.04 -1.42 -24.28
C ALA A 71 0.91 -0.16 -24.35
N PHE A 72 2.21 -0.32 -24.11
CA PHE A 72 3.20 0.74 -24.11
C PHE A 72 4.16 0.51 -25.29
N ASN A 73 4.72 1.58 -25.84
CA ASN A 73 5.76 1.47 -26.88
C ASN A 73 7.04 0.78 -26.36
N THR A 74 7.17 0.65 -25.04
CA THR A 74 8.26 -0.02 -24.32
C THR A 74 7.66 -1.11 -23.43
N PRO A 75 8.22 -2.33 -23.37
CA PRO A 75 7.67 -3.39 -22.54
C PRO A 75 7.69 -3.05 -21.04
N LEU A 76 6.69 -3.52 -20.29
CA LEU A 76 6.67 -3.48 -18.82
C LEU A 76 7.78 -4.37 -18.23
N TYR A 77 8.26 -4.05 -17.03
CA TYR A 77 9.26 -4.87 -16.34
C TYR A 77 8.77 -6.30 -16.11
N THR A 78 7.46 -6.54 -15.87
CA THR A 78 6.92 -7.90 -15.76
C THR A 78 7.25 -8.77 -16.98
N TYR A 79 7.07 -8.21 -18.18
CA TYR A 79 7.39 -8.91 -19.42
C TYR A 79 8.89 -9.13 -19.57
N VAL A 80 9.68 -8.10 -19.28
CA VAL A 80 11.14 -8.17 -19.38
C VAL A 80 11.72 -9.22 -18.42
N LYS A 81 11.29 -9.24 -17.16
CA LYS A 81 11.69 -10.26 -16.18
C LYS A 81 11.28 -11.67 -16.62
N GLN A 82 10.07 -11.85 -17.15
CA GLN A 82 9.67 -13.13 -17.73
C GLN A 82 10.61 -13.57 -18.88
N THR A 83 11.06 -12.63 -19.72
CA THR A 83 12.03 -12.96 -20.79
C THR A 83 13.39 -13.35 -20.25
N TYR A 84 13.80 -12.81 -19.10
CA TYR A 84 15.03 -13.19 -18.42
C TYR A 84 14.95 -14.64 -17.92
N ASP A 85 13.84 -15.00 -17.28
CA ASP A 85 13.59 -16.35 -16.78
C ASP A 85 13.54 -17.36 -17.94
N ASN A 86 12.82 -17.04 -19.03
CA ASN A 86 12.73 -17.89 -20.21
C ASN A 86 14.09 -18.11 -20.90
N ARG A 87 14.98 -17.11 -20.85
CA ARG A 87 16.35 -17.19 -21.39
C ARG A 87 17.34 -17.80 -20.41
N ASN A 88 16.93 -18.07 -19.16
CA ASN A 88 17.81 -18.51 -18.06
C ASN A 88 19.01 -17.58 -17.89
N LEU A 89 18.78 -16.25 -17.93
CA LEU A 89 19.84 -15.30 -17.62
C LEU A 89 20.25 -15.44 -16.16
N ILE A 90 21.54 -15.26 -15.90
CA ILE A 90 22.14 -15.42 -14.58
C ILE A 90 22.32 -14.04 -13.97
N GLU A 91 21.99 -13.93 -12.69
CA GLU A 91 22.28 -12.75 -11.87
C GLU A 91 23.79 -12.63 -11.66
N SER A 92 24.29 -11.42 -11.86
CA SER A 92 25.70 -11.08 -11.68
C SER A 92 26.05 -11.16 -10.20
N ASP A 93 27.18 -11.78 -9.87
CA ASP A 93 27.75 -11.81 -8.52
C ASP A 93 28.70 -10.62 -8.26
N ILE A 94 28.60 -9.57 -9.09
CA ILE A 94 29.50 -8.43 -9.04
C ILE A 94 28.97 -7.37 -8.09
N GLU A 95 29.75 -7.13 -7.05
CA GLU A 95 29.69 -5.92 -6.23
C GLU A 95 30.81 -4.98 -6.63
N GLN A 96 30.46 -3.80 -7.12
CA GLN A 96 31.44 -2.84 -7.59
C GLN A 96 30.95 -1.41 -7.37
N THR A 97 31.79 -0.58 -6.75
CA THR A 97 31.61 0.87 -6.74
C THR A 97 32.18 1.47 -8.03
N ILE A 98 31.34 2.22 -8.74
CA ILE A 98 31.72 3.09 -9.84
C ILE A 98 32.01 4.47 -9.25
N LEU A 99 33.28 4.86 -9.26
CA LEU A 99 33.70 6.15 -8.74
C LEU A 99 33.26 7.27 -9.68
N THR A 100 33.02 8.47 -9.14
CA THR A 100 32.64 9.62 -9.97
C THR A 100 33.73 10.01 -10.96
N GLY A 101 34.99 9.61 -10.74
CA GLY A 101 36.09 9.76 -11.70
C GLY A 101 35.96 8.91 -12.98
N ASP A 102 35.24 7.79 -12.89
CA ASP A 102 35.00 6.87 -14.01
C ASP A 102 33.70 7.19 -14.77
N MET A 103 32.94 8.16 -14.26
CA MET A 103 31.72 8.66 -14.89
C MET A 103 32.00 9.92 -15.72
N ILE A 104 31.14 10.12 -16.71
CA ILE A 104 31.18 11.22 -17.66
C ILE A 104 29.88 12.01 -17.54
N SER A 105 30.03 13.30 -17.25
CA SER A 105 28.99 14.32 -17.36
C SER A 105 29.65 15.66 -17.68
N THR A 106 28.88 16.58 -18.27
CA THR A 106 29.34 17.93 -18.60
C THR A 106 29.23 18.91 -17.43
N ASN A 107 28.56 18.54 -16.33
CA ASN A 107 28.31 19.42 -15.18
C ASN A 107 28.84 18.84 -13.86
N ARG A 108 30.17 18.90 -13.69
CA ARG A 108 30.90 18.39 -12.53
C ARG A 108 31.07 19.48 -11.47
N ILE A 109 30.71 19.16 -10.24
CA ILE A 109 30.69 20.06 -9.08
C ILE A 109 31.70 19.57 -8.04
N ASN A 110 32.56 20.46 -7.56
CA ASN A 110 33.60 20.14 -6.59
C ASN A 110 33.44 20.98 -5.30
N GLU A 111 34.26 20.69 -4.30
CA GLU A 111 34.24 21.36 -2.99
C GLU A 111 34.46 22.89 -3.06
N SER A 112 35.08 23.39 -4.14
CA SER A 112 35.28 24.83 -4.34
C SER A 112 34.10 25.56 -4.99
N ASP A 113 33.03 24.82 -5.34
CA ASP A 113 31.81 25.41 -5.88
C ASP A 113 31.13 26.34 -4.86
N ILE A 114 30.62 27.48 -5.34
CA ILE A 114 30.07 28.54 -4.48
C ILE A 114 28.74 28.11 -3.85
N GLU A 115 27.93 27.35 -4.58
CA GLU A 115 26.56 27.00 -4.17
C GLU A 115 26.53 25.63 -3.48
N TYR A 116 27.25 24.67 -4.04
CA TYR A 116 27.17 23.27 -3.63
C TYR A 116 28.42 22.74 -2.93
N GLY A 117 29.49 23.53 -2.81
CA GLY A 117 30.79 23.09 -2.29
C GLY A 117 30.71 22.43 -0.90
N GLN A 118 29.85 22.93 -0.01
CA GLN A 118 29.63 22.31 1.30
C GLN A 118 28.96 20.94 1.19
N ILE A 119 27.99 20.76 0.29
CA ILE A 119 27.34 19.46 0.07
C ILE A 119 28.34 18.44 -0.47
N VAL A 120 29.29 18.88 -1.31
CA VAL A 120 30.40 18.03 -1.78
C VAL A 120 31.36 17.70 -0.65
N SER A 121 31.71 18.66 0.21
CA SER A 121 32.52 18.42 1.42
C SER A 121 31.88 17.35 2.31
N ASP A 122 30.57 17.46 2.54
CA ASP A 122 29.83 16.48 3.35
C ASP A 122 29.87 15.08 2.72
N TYR A 123 29.82 15.00 1.38
CA TYR A 123 29.98 13.73 0.66
C TYR A 123 31.38 13.13 0.78
N ILE A 124 32.41 13.98 0.66
CA ILE A 124 33.81 13.59 0.83
C ILE A 124 34.04 13.06 2.23
N ASP A 125 33.47 13.69 3.25
CA ASP A 125 33.55 13.24 4.64
C ASP A 125 32.83 11.89 4.85
N GLN A 126 31.65 11.72 4.25
CA GLN A 126 30.88 10.47 4.31
C GLN A 126 31.60 9.29 3.64
N THR A 127 32.18 9.52 2.46
CA THR A 127 32.85 8.48 1.67
C THR A 127 34.33 8.31 2.03
N ASN A 128 34.91 9.29 2.73
CA ASN A 128 36.34 9.42 3.01
C ASN A 128 37.19 9.34 1.73
N LEU A 129 36.68 9.89 0.63
CA LEU A 129 37.30 9.89 -0.70
C LEU A 129 37.22 11.30 -1.30
N THR A 130 38.36 11.85 -1.73
CA THR A 130 38.37 13.12 -2.46
C THR A 130 37.80 12.90 -3.85
N GLN A 131 36.59 13.40 -4.07
CA GLN A 131 35.86 13.23 -5.33
C GLN A 131 34.91 14.39 -5.59
N ASP A 132 34.62 14.61 -6.87
CA ASP A 132 33.57 15.53 -7.30
C ASP A 132 32.23 14.78 -7.38
N VAL A 133 31.16 15.53 -7.56
CA VAL A 133 29.81 15.03 -7.83
C VAL A 133 29.26 15.65 -9.12
N PHE A 134 28.11 15.19 -9.60
CA PHE A 134 27.51 15.70 -10.83
C PHE A 134 26.15 16.34 -10.57
N LEU A 135 25.90 17.52 -11.13
CA LEU A 135 24.57 18.09 -11.15
C LEU A 135 23.77 17.45 -12.30
N LEU A 136 22.76 16.66 -11.95
CA LEU A 136 21.81 16.09 -12.90
C LEU A 136 20.64 17.05 -13.09
N ASP A 137 20.49 17.56 -14.31
CA ASP A 137 19.45 18.50 -14.73
C ASP A 137 18.94 18.17 -16.15
N ASP A 138 18.01 18.97 -16.67
CA ASP A 138 17.35 18.75 -17.96
C ASP A 138 18.28 18.83 -19.19
N THR A 139 19.55 19.21 -19.01
CA THR A 139 20.55 19.36 -20.06
C THR A 139 21.80 18.49 -19.87
N HIS A 140 21.99 17.92 -18.68
CA HIS A 140 23.21 17.20 -18.30
C HIS A 140 22.87 15.81 -17.76
N SER A 141 23.19 14.76 -18.53
CA SER A 141 23.14 13.37 -18.09
C SER A 141 24.46 12.95 -17.41
N VAL A 142 24.41 11.83 -16.68
CA VAL A 142 25.60 11.16 -16.12
C VAL A 142 25.69 9.78 -16.77
N SER A 143 26.84 9.41 -17.29
CA SER A 143 27.02 8.11 -17.94
C SER A 143 28.35 7.46 -17.60
N PHE A 144 28.43 6.15 -17.71
CA PHE A 144 29.67 5.39 -17.59
C PHE A 144 29.58 4.10 -18.41
N ILE A 145 30.74 3.47 -18.63
CA ILE A 145 30.84 2.23 -19.42
C ILE A 145 30.97 1.05 -18.45
N ASN A 146 30.18 0.01 -18.65
CA ASN A 146 30.36 -1.26 -17.99
C ASN A 146 31.67 -1.92 -18.44
N THR A 147 32.70 -1.91 -17.59
CA THR A 147 33.98 -2.55 -17.88
C THR A 147 34.03 -4.03 -17.47
N SER A 148 32.95 -4.55 -16.87
CA SER A 148 32.89 -5.96 -16.48
C SER A 148 32.78 -6.86 -17.71
N SER A 149 33.59 -7.92 -17.75
CA SER A 149 33.51 -8.96 -18.77
C SER A 149 32.40 -10.00 -18.50
N VAL A 150 31.67 -9.87 -17.39
CA VAL A 150 30.59 -10.79 -17.03
C VAL A 150 29.28 -10.27 -17.62
N SER A 151 28.74 -10.97 -18.60
CA SER A 151 27.37 -10.70 -19.09
C SER A 151 26.35 -11.30 -18.14
N GLY A 152 25.28 -10.57 -17.84
CA GLY A 152 24.25 -11.07 -16.93
C GLY A 152 23.28 -9.97 -16.48
N LEU A 153 22.51 -10.28 -15.45
CA LEU A 153 21.60 -9.32 -14.80
C LEU A 153 22.32 -8.60 -13.67
N TYR A 154 22.34 -7.27 -13.72
CA TYR A 154 22.95 -6.42 -12.71
C TYR A 154 21.87 -5.67 -11.93
N TYR A 155 22.16 -5.42 -10.66
CA TYR A 155 21.35 -4.56 -9.81
C TYR A 155 22.12 -3.31 -9.46
N PHE A 156 21.40 -2.21 -9.37
CA PHE A 156 22.00 -0.89 -9.25
C PHE A 156 21.66 -0.24 -7.92
N ALA A 157 22.59 0.55 -7.41
CA ALA A 157 22.34 1.57 -6.42
C ALA A 157 23.09 2.86 -6.79
N LEU A 158 22.68 3.99 -6.24
CA LEU A 158 23.37 5.25 -6.42
C LEU A 158 23.26 6.12 -5.16
N ASP A 159 24.24 7.00 -5.01
CA ASP A 159 24.18 8.08 -4.03
C ASP A 159 23.62 9.34 -4.67
N TYR A 160 22.64 9.96 -4.04
CA TYR A 160 22.09 11.24 -4.48
C TYR A 160 21.84 12.20 -3.33
N TYR A 161 21.74 13.48 -3.67
CA TYR A 161 21.32 14.55 -2.79
C TYR A 161 20.25 15.40 -3.47
N GLU A 162 19.09 15.56 -2.84
CA GLU A 162 18.01 16.41 -3.36
C GLU A 162 18.29 17.89 -3.13
N LEU A 163 18.24 18.68 -4.20
CA LEU A 163 18.46 20.12 -4.13
C LEU A 163 17.16 20.89 -3.87
N GLU A 164 16.05 20.43 -4.44
CA GLU A 164 14.78 21.14 -4.45
C GLU A 164 13.92 20.89 -3.20
N GLU A 165 13.22 21.94 -2.76
CA GLU A 165 12.19 21.88 -1.71
C GLU A 165 10.82 21.39 -2.21
N SER A 166 10.73 20.97 -3.47
CA SER A 166 9.48 20.51 -4.08
C SER A 166 8.93 19.30 -3.31
N ILE A 167 7.61 19.28 -3.13
CA ILE A 167 6.90 18.14 -2.53
C ILE A 167 6.83 16.92 -3.46
N SER A 168 7.05 17.12 -4.76
CA SER A 168 7.09 16.03 -5.72
C SER A 168 8.39 15.26 -5.56
N ASN A 169 8.30 13.93 -5.53
CA ASN A 169 9.50 13.11 -5.52
C ASN A 169 10.34 13.34 -6.77
N THR A 170 11.65 13.22 -6.57
CA THR A 170 12.61 13.33 -7.63
C THR A 170 12.61 12.07 -8.49
N GLN A 171 12.79 12.22 -9.79
CA GLN A 171 12.74 11.13 -10.76
C GLN A 171 13.91 11.19 -11.72
N ILE A 172 14.43 10.02 -12.02
CA ILE A 172 15.47 9.80 -13.02
C ILE A 172 15.01 8.75 -14.03
N SER A 173 15.68 8.70 -15.17
CA SER A 173 15.61 7.53 -16.05
C SER A 173 16.97 6.87 -16.16
N ILE A 174 16.99 5.55 -16.33
CA ILE A 174 18.19 4.79 -16.62
C ILE A 174 18.04 4.16 -17.99
N LYS A 175 19.02 4.41 -18.86
CA LYS A 175 19.12 3.83 -20.21
C LYS A 175 20.37 2.98 -20.31
N ILE A 176 20.26 1.92 -21.10
CA ILE A 176 21.37 1.05 -21.48
C ILE A 176 21.57 1.20 -22.98
N ASN A 177 22.76 1.60 -23.41
CA ASN A 177 23.09 1.86 -24.81
C ASN A 177 22.14 2.84 -25.53
N GLY A 178 21.61 3.82 -24.78
CA GLY A 178 20.66 4.82 -25.29
C GLY A 178 19.22 4.32 -25.41
N GLU A 179 18.93 3.07 -25.04
CA GLU A 179 17.59 2.50 -25.02
C GLU A 179 17.05 2.37 -23.58
N THR A 180 15.75 2.50 -23.44
CA THR A 180 15.03 2.26 -22.19
C THR A 180 14.76 0.76 -22.04
N PRO A 181 15.35 0.05 -21.06
CA PRO A 181 15.21 -1.41 -20.94
C PRO A 181 13.77 -1.88 -20.70
N PHE A 182 13.01 -1.13 -19.90
CA PHE A 182 11.60 -1.40 -19.57
C PHE A 182 10.86 -0.11 -19.19
N TYR A 183 9.53 -0.10 -19.27
CA TYR A 183 8.70 1.09 -19.09
C TYR A 183 9.02 1.88 -17.80
N GLU A 184 9.21 1.18 -16.69
CA GLU A 184 9.46 1.74 -15.36
C GLU A 184 10.81 2.46 -15.28
N SER A 185 11.82 2.01 -16.05
CA SER A 185 13.15 2.64 -16.11
C SER A 185 13.13 4.07 -16.68
N GLN A 186 12.01 4.50 -17.29
CA GLN A 186 11.81 5.88 -17.75
C GLN A 186 11.51 6.86 -16.60
N THR A 187 10.99 6.36 -15.47
CA THR A 187 10.54 7.19 -14.34
C THR A 187 10.79 6.46 -13.02
N LEU A 188 12.07 6.24 -12.73
CA LEU A 188 12.53 5.71 -11.45
C LEU A 188 12.45 6.82 -10.40
N VAL A 189 11.77 6.55 -9.30
CA VAL A 189 11.55 7.54 -8.24
C VAL A 189 12.66 7.40 -7.21
N LEU A 190 13.33 8.51 -6.92
CA LEU A 190 14.23 8.62 -5.78
C LEU A 190 13.43 9.21 -4.61
N PRO A 191 13.17 8.44 -3.54
CA PRO A 191 12.26 8.85 -2.48
C PRO A 191 12.83 10.03 -1.68
N SER A 192 12.00 11.04 -1.43
CA SER A 192 12.34 12.07 -0.44
C SER A 192 12.16 11.54 0.97
N ARG A 193 12.69 12.24 1.97
CA ARG A 193 12.36 12.03 3.38
C ARG A 193 11.85 13.32 3.99
N TRP A 194 10.81 13.22 4.80
CA TRP A 194 10.14 14.34 5.43
C TRP A 194 9.94 14.08 6.92
N GLU A 195 10.26 15.07 7.74
CA GLU A 195 9.98 15.08 9.17
C GLU A 195 8.98 16.18 9.53
N LEU A 196 8.31 16.05 10.67
CA LEU A 196 7.55 17.18 11.22
C LEU A 196 8.54 18.18 11.80
N THR A 197 8.30 19.48 11.57
CA THR A 197 9.18 20.56 12.07
C THR A 197 9.31 20.60 13.60
N THR A 198 8.37 19.96 14.31
CA THR A 198 8.37 19.79 15.75
C THR A 198 7.44 18.65 16.14
N THR A 199 7.67 18.06 17.31
CA THR A 199 6.75 17.10 17.94
C THR A 199 5.63 17.78 18.75
N GLU A 200 5.69 19.11 18.92
CA GLU A 200 4.68 19.88 19.64
C GLU A 200 3.55 20.37 18.72
N PHE A 201 2.30 20.02 19.04
CA PHE A 201 1.15 20.40 18.23
C PHE A 201 0.50 21.67 18.76
N THR A 202 0.51 22.70 17.92
CA THR A 202 -0.15 23.97 18.24
C THR A 202 -1.67 23.83 18.20
N LEU A 203 -2.36 24.76 18.85
CA LEU A 203 -3.82 24.74 18.95
C LEU A 203 -4.47 25.83 18.08
N ASP A 204 -5.57 25.49 17.42
CA ASP A 204 -6.42 26.45 16.71
C ASP A 204 -7.26 27.30 17.69
N ARG A 205 -8.05 28.24 17.15
CA ARG A 205 -8.96 29.09 17.96
C ARG A 205 -10.05 28.31 18.71
N TYR A 206 -10.25 27.05 18.36
CA TYR A 206 -11.21 26.12 18.97
C TYR A 206 -10.51 25.13 19.91
N TYR A 207 -9.20 25.29 20.14
CA TYR A 207 -8.32 24.43 20.93
C TYR A 207 -8.12 23.01 20.36
N ASN A 208 -8.37 22.81 19.06
CA ASN A 208 -7.99 21.58 18.35
C ASN A 208 -6.53 21.62 17.94
N GLU A 209 -5.90 20.47 17.85
CA GLU A 209 -4.52 20.37 17.36
C GLU A 209 -4.43 20.66 15.86
N ILE A 210 -3.40 21.41 15.50
CA ILE A 210 -2.95 21.65 14.13
C ILE A 210 -1.66 20.85 13.93
N GLN A 211 -1.59 20.07 12.84
CA GLN A 211 -0.37 19.36 12.50
C GLN A 211 0.75 20.37 12.22
N PRO A 212 1.96 20.17 12.77
CA PRO A 212 3.13 20.92 12.36
C PRO A 212 3.38 20.82 10.85
N SER A 213 4.07 21.83 10.31
CA SER A 213 4.61 21.77 8.95
C SER A 213 5.64 20.65 8.82
N SER A 214 6.10 20.38 7.60
CA SER A 214 7.10 19.35 7.35
C SER A 214 8.29 19.92 6.60
N ASP A 215 9.46 19.50 7.04
CA ASP A 215 10.73 19.86 6.44
C ASP A 215 11.26 18.65 5.66
N LYS A 216 11.84 18.90 4.48
CA LYS A 216 12.53 17.86 3.72
C LYS A 216 13.88 17.61 4.38
N ILE A 217 14.18 16.35 4.68
CA ILE A 217 15.49 15.93 5.17
C ILE A 217 16.44 15.93 3.97
N LYS A 218 17.42 16.84 3.97
CA LYS A 218 18.43 16.94 2.92
C LYS A 218 19.76 16.36 3.39
N ASN A 219 20.08 15.19 2.88
CA ASN A 219 21.34 14.49 3.11
C ASN A 219 21.68 13.59 1.92
N TRP A 220 22.93 13.14 1.87
CA TRP A 220 23.35 12.12 0.91
C TRP A 220 22.67 10.80 1.24
N THR A 221 21.92 10.28 0.27
CA THR A 221 21.14 9.06 0.40
C THR A 221 21.69 8.01 -0.55
N HIS A 222 22.04 6.85 0.00
CA HIS A 222 22.31 5.65 -0.77
C HIS A 222 21.00 4.93 -1.08
N HIS A 223 20.70 4.71 -2.36
CA HIS A 223 19.44 4.11 -2.78
C HIS A 223 19.62 3.03 -3.82
N LYS A 224 19.16 1.82 -3.47
CA LYS A 224 19.06 0.68 -4.39
C LYS A 224 17.87 0.89 -5.32
N ILE A 225 18.07 0.69 -6.62
CA ILE A 225 17.06 0.94 -7.66
C ILE A 225 15.99 -0.15 -7.61
N ASN A 226 14.81 0.22 -7.12
CA ASN A 226 13.67 -0.67 -6.95
C ASN A 226 12.38 -0.03 -7.50
N ASP A 227 11.29 -0.80 -7.47
CA ASP A 227 9.98 -0.29 -7.86
C ASP A 227 9.31 0.49 -6.72
N TYR A 228 9.51 1.81 -6.71
CA TYR A 228 8.78 2.71 -5.80
C TYR A 228 7.26 2.59 -5.96
N ARG A 229 6.72 2.21 -7.12
CA ARG A 229 5.26 2.04 -7.26
C ARG A 229 4.75 0.75 -6.63
N GLY A 230 5.61 -0.05 -6.02
CA GLY A 230 5.28 -1.22 -5.22
C GLY A 230 4.49 -2.29 -6.01
N MET A 231 4.75 -2.45 -7.31
CA MET A 231 4.25 -3.54 -8.14
C MET A 231 5.23 -4.71 -8.17
N HIS A 232 6.53 -4.45 -8.07
CA HIS A 232 7.58 -5.47 -8.06
C HIS A 232 8.27 -5.58 -6.70
N PRO A 233 8.33 -6.78 -6.09
CA PRO A 233 9.24 -7.01 -4.98
C PRO A 233 10.69 -6.93 -5.47
N GLY A 234 11.61 -6.63 -4.56
CA GLY A 234 13.03 -6.61 -4.90
C GLY A 234 13.53 -5.40 -5.71
N LEU A 235 14.71 -5.55 -6.27
CA LEU A 235 15.40 -4.57 -7.11
C LEU A 235 15.08 -4.77 -8.58
N PHE A 236 15.21 -3.70 -9.37
CA PHE A 236 15.15 -3.86 -10.82
C PHE A 236 16.45 -4.45 -11.36
N ALA A 237 16.33 -5.60 -12.03
CA ALA A 237 17.41 -6.22 -12.78
C ALA A 237 17.61 -5.57 -14.16
N PHE A 238 18.85 -5.30 -14.54
CA PHE A 238 19.25 -4.75 -15.83
C PHE A 238 20.21 -5.73 -16.54
N GLU A 239 19.86 -6.17 -17.75
CA GLU A 239 20.74 -6.99 -18.58
C GLU A 239 21.90 -6.14 -19.12
N LEU A 240 23.15 -6.53 -18.81
CA LEU A 240 24.36 -5.86 -19.29
C LEU A 240 25.34 -6.85 -19.94
N GLU A 241 26.07 -6.34 -20.94
CA GLU A 241 27.26 -6.91 -21.54
C GLU A 241 28.49 -6.02 -21.33
N GLU A 242 29.67 -6.54 -21.65
CA GLU A 242 30.92 -5.77 -21.61
C GLU A 242 30.85 -4.59 -22.60
N ASN A 243 31.22 -3.40 -22.12
CA ASN A 243 31.19 -2.12 -22.84
C ASN A 243 29.81 -1.49 -23.04
N ASP A 244 28.76 -2.04 -22.43
CA ASP A 244 27.47 -1.35 -22.39
C ASP A 244 27.58 0.01 -21.70
N VAL A 245 26.87 1.01 -22.22
CA VAL A 245 26.84 2.37 -21.66
C VAL A 245 25.60 2.52 -20.80
N ILE A 246 25.79 2.78 -19.51
CA ILE A 246 24.72 3.14 -18.59
C ILE A 246 24.61 4.66 -18.60
N GLU A 247 23.40 5.19 -18.85
CA GLU A 247 23.12 6.62 -18.80
C GLU A 247 21.97 6.91 -17.83
N ILE A 248 22.21 7.85 -16.93
CA ILE A 248 21.25 8.37 -15.97
C ILE A 248 20.82 9.76 -16.47
N GLU A 249 19.53 9.93 -16.74
CA GLU A 249 18.98 11.21 -17.20
C GLU A 249 18.01 11.79 -16.19
N TYR A 250 17.96 13.13 -16.17
CA TYR A 250 16.95 13.88 -15.46
C TYR A 250 15.55 13.60 -16.01
N VAL A 251 14.58 13.41 -15.11
CA VAL A 251 13.15 13.41 -15.45
C VAL A 251 12.43 14.53 -14.72
N ASN A 252 12.63 14.64 -13.40
CA ASN A 252 12.02 15.67 -12.57
C ASN A 252 12.83 15.86 -11.28
N GLY A 253 13.12 17.11 -10.91
CA GLY A 253 13.84 17.46 -9.67
C GLY A 253 15.36 17.38 -9.85
N GLN A 254 16.05 18.50 -9.64
CA GLN A 254 17.51 18.54 -9.75
C GLN A 254 18.18 17.80 -8.58
N LEU A 255 19.27 17.09 -8.91
CA LEU A 255 20.02 16.25 -7.98
C LEU A 255 21.52 16.50 -8.10
N LEU A 256 22.23 16.33 -6.99
CA LEU A 256 23.63 15.94 -7.07
C LEU A 256 23.71 14.42 -7.07
N ILE A 257 24.47 13.86 -8.02
CA ILE A 257 24.73 12.42 -8.16
C ILE A 257 26.17 12.16 -7.73
N GLY A 258 26.33 11.24 -6.78
CA GLY A 258 27.60 10.74 -6.28
C GLY A 258 28.01 9.46 -7.00
N GLN A 259 28.50 8.50 -6.23
CA GLN A 259 28.89 7.18 -6.71
C GLN A 259 27.68 6.36 -7.17
N PHE A 260 27.96 5.43 -8.07
CA PHE A 260 27.02 4.43 -8.56
C PHE A 260 27.57 3.07 -8.19
N TYR A 261 26.70 2.08 -8.03
CA TYR A 261 27.09 0.79 -7.48
C TYR A 261 26.40 -0.32 -8.25
N TYR A 262 27.18 -1.35 -8.57
CA TYR A 262 26.66 -2.69 -8.75
C TYR A 262 26.55 -3.32 -7.37
N VAL A 263 25.34 -3.79 -7.04
CA VAL A 263 25.00 -4.39 -5.75
C VAL A 263 24.41 -5.77 -5.98
N LEU A 264 24.37 -6.58 -4.93
CA LEU A 264 23.59 -7.81 -4.94
C LEU A 264 22.16 -7.54 -4.49
N GLU A 265 21.24 -8.33 -5.03
CA GLU A 265 19.92 -8.48 -4.46
C GLU A 265 20.01 -9.47 -3.29
N ASP A 266 19.67 -9.00 -2.10
CA ASP A 266 19.77 -9.82 -0.89
C ASP A 266 18.58 -10.80 -0.82
N ASP A 267 18.89 -12.09 -0.64
CA ASP A 267 17.85 -13.09 -0.37
C ASP A 267 17.20 -12.81 1.00
N ILE A 268 15.88 -12.61 1.00
CA ILE A 268 15.12 -12.49 2.23
C ILE A 268 15.01 -13.89 2.87
N PRO A 269 15.46 -14.08 4.12
CA PRO A 269 15.45 -15.40 4.73
C PRO A 269 14.02 -15.89 4.97
N THR A 270 13.84 -17.20 4.96
CA THR A 270 12.62 -17.82 5.48
C THR A 270 12.51 -17.55 6.98
N TYR A 271 11.30 -17.58 7.52
CA TYR A 271 11.09 -17.38 8.96
C TYR A 271 11.89 -18.37 9.82
N ASP A 272 11.98 -19.64 9.41
CA ASP A 272 12.78 -20.66 10.10
C ASP A 272 14.29 -20.33 10.07
N ALA A 273 14.80 -19.85 8.95
CA ALA A 273 16.19 -19.42 8.83
C ALA A 273 16.46 -18.19 9.71
N TYR A 274 15.54 -17.23 9.72
CA TYR A 274 15.61 -16.05 10.59
C TYR A 274 15.64 -16.42 12.09
N LEU A 275 14.78 -17.34 12.52
CA LEU A 275 14.79 -17.85 13.89
C LEU A 275 16.10 -18.58 14.21
N ALA A 276 16.65 -19.36 13.27
CA ALA A 276 17.92 -20.05 13.46
C ALA A 276 19.11 -19.09 13.66
N THR A 277 19.11 -17.93 12.98
CA THR A 277 20.15 -16.89 13.12
C THR A 277 20.17 -16.27 14.51
N HIS A 278 19.01 -16.13 15.16
CA HIS A 278 18.87 -15.50 16.48
C HIS A 278 18.74 -16.51 17.65
N GLY A 279 18.61 -17.80 17.33
CA GLY A 279 18.66 -18.90 18.29
C GLY A 279 17.50 -18.93 19.29
N ASN A 280 17.78 -19.39 20.51
CA ASN A 280 16.77 -19.55 21.57
C ASN A 280 16.62 -18.28 22.43
N ALA A 281 16.63 -17.10 21.82
CA ALA A 281 16.34 -15.87 22.57
C ALA A 281 14.95 -15.97 23.24
N GLU A 282 14.79 -15.34 24.40
CA GLU A 282 13.52 -15.36 25.12
C GLU A 282 12.54 -14.35 24.50
N VAL A 283 11.24 -14.64 24.60
CA VAL A 283 10.21 -13.64 24.30
C VAL A 283 10.13 -12.67 25.48
N ILE A 284 10.45 -11.41 25.23
CA ILE A 284 10.53 -10.39 26.27
C ILE A 284 9.12 -9.88 26.59
N ASN A 285 8.74 -9.99 27.86
CA ASN A 285 7.42 -9.58 28.35
C ASN A 285 7.35 -8.09 28.70
N ASP A 286 7.79 -7.24 27.76
CA ASP A 286 7.60 -5.79 27.81
C ASP A 286 6.41 -5.35 26.95
N ASP A 287 6.06 -4.07 27.01
CA ASP A 287 5.03 -3.42 26.20
C ASP A 287 5.59 -2.07 25.72
N ILE A 288 6.08 -2.03 24.49
CA ILE A 288 6.59 -0.83 23.83
C ILE A 288 5.51 -0.35 22.87
N THR A 289 4.75 0.65 23.30
CA THR A 289 3.67 1.24 22.51
C THR A 289 4.14 2.54 21.84
N ILE A 290 4.02 2.60 20.52
CA ILE A 290 4.36 3.78 19.69
C ILE A 290 3.08 4.30 19.05
N ALA A 291 2.77 5.59 19.22
CA ALA A 291 1.59 6.16 18.61
C ALA A 291 1.83 6.53 17.15
N ALA A 292 0.78 6.48 16.33
CA ALA A 292 0.87 6.83 14.92
C ALA A 292 1.24 8.29 14.65
N ARG A 293 1.17 9.17 15.66
CA ARG A 293 1.59 10.58 15.54
C ARG A 293 3.08 10.78 15.79
N ASP A 294 3.76 9.81 16.40
CA ASP A 294 5.17 9.88 16.81
C ASP A 294 6.07 9.34 15.67
N MET A 295 5.77 9.75 14.43
CA MET A 295 6.54 9.37 13.24
C MET A 295 7.92 10.04 13.29
N GLU A 296 8.99 9.28 13.07
CA GLU A 296 10.34 9.82 12.95
C GLU A 296 10.47 10.54 11.60
N TRP A 297 10.16 9.84 10.52
CA TRP A 297 10.13 10.40 9.18
C TRP A 297 9.18 9.60 8.28
N ARG A 298 8.87 10.16 7.11
CA ARG A 298 8.04 9.55 6.07
C ARG A 298 8.52 9.99 4.71
N ASN A 299 8.32 9.17 3.68
CA ASN A 299 8.84 9.51 2.36
C ASN A 299 7.94 10.42 1.51
N ASP A 300 6.75 10.75 2.01
CA ASP A 300 5.80 11.64 1.32
C ASP A 300 5.18 12.63 2.32
N ALA A 301 5.37 13.93 2.06
CA ALA A 301 4.87 15.01 2.91
C ALA A 301 3.33 15.00 3.07
N SER A 302 2.60 14.42 2.11
CA SER A 302 1.14 14.40 2.08
C SER A 302 0.54 13.46 3.12
N ILE A 303 1.30 12.44 3.57
CA ILE A 303 0.93 11.55 4.68
C ILE A 303 0.73 12.42 5.91
N ARG A 304 -0.49 12.39 6.44
CA ARG A 304 -0.92 13.29 7.51
C ARG A 304 -1.79 12.59 8.53
N LEU A 305 -1.89 13.23 9.68
CA LEU A 305 -2.71 12.77 10.77
C LEU A 305 -4.12 13.32 10.65
N ARG A 306 -5.06 12.61 11.29
CA ARG A 306 -6.39 13.10 11.59
C ARG A 306 -6.76 12.74 13.02
N SER A 307 -7.86 13.31 13.49
CA SER A 307 -8.44 12.97 14.78
C SER A 307 -9.41 11.81 14.66
N GLU A 308 -9.22 10.80 15.50
CA GLU A 308 -10.20 9.76 15.80
C GLU A 308 -10.74 9.97 17.21
N TYR A 309 -12.07 10.03 17.32
CA TYR A 309 -12.75 10.29 18.58
C TYR A 309 -13.09 8.99 19.32
N ASP A 310 -12.06 8.20 19.63
CA ASP A 310 -12.18 6.93 20.36
C ASP A 310 -11.55 7.05 21.76
N PRO A 311 -12.31 6.84 22.86
CA PRO A 311 -11.77 6.87 24.23
C PRO A 311 -10.69 5.82 24.55
N SER A 312 -10.43 4.86 23.68
CA SER A 312 -9.30 3.94 23.82
C SER A 312 -8.00 4.47 23.22
N ASN A 313 -8.03 5.55 22.44
CA ASN A 313 -6.86 6.15 21.81
C ASN A 313 -5.94 6.81 22.85
N LEU A 314 -4.63 6.76 22.62
CA LEU A 314 -3.59 7.36 23.48
C LEU A 314 -3.75 8.88 23.63
N TYR A 315 -4.13 9.56 22.54
CA TYR A 315 -4.34 11.00 22.49
C TYR A 315 -5.82 11.31 22.30
N TYR A 316 -6.65 10.87 23.25
CA TYR A 316 -8.08 11.15 23.26
C TYR A 316 -8.41 12.37 24.15
N ASP A 317 -9.31 13.23 23.67
CA ASP A 317 -9.86 14.35 24.43
C ASP A 317 -11.38 14.42 24.24
N THR A 318 -12.13 14.59 25.33
CA THR A 318 -13.61 14.61 25.33
C THR A 318 -14.20 15.91 24.77
N GLN A 319 -13.41 16.93 24.47
CA GLN A 319 -13.91 18.19 23.94
C GLN A 319 -13.23 18.57 22.64
N PHE A 320 -11.92 18.39 22.58
CA PHE A 320 -11.08 18.92 21.51
C PHE A 320 -10.61 17.82 20.57
N LEU A 321 -10.37 18.17 19.32
CA LEU A 321 -9.83 17.25 18.33
C LEU A 321 -8.31 17.17 18.49
N ARG A 322 -7.82 15.97 18.81
CA ARG A 322 -6.40 15.64 18.89
C ARG A 322 -6.00 14.76 17.71
N LEU A 323 -4.88 15.03 17.07
CA LEU A 323 -4.36 14.28 15.94
C LEU A 323 -3.68 13.02 16.46
N ASN A 324 -4.21 11.86 16.08
CA ASN A 324 -3.92 10.62 16.82
C ASN A 324 -3.99 9.34 15.97
N VAL A 325 -4.18 9.48 14.67
CA VAL A 325 -4.29 8.40 13.69
C VAL A 325 -3.72 8.91 12.36
N ILE A 326 -2.98 8.07 11.63
CA ILE A 326 -2.62 8.35 10.22
C ILE A 326 -3.89 8.29 9.37
N PHE A 327 -4.12 9.34 8.59
CA PHE A 327 -5.25 9.38 7.68
C PHE A 327 -5.02 8.46 6.48
N GLY A 328 -5.84 7.42 6.33
CA GLY A 328 -5.63 6.37 5.33
C GLY A 328 -5.62 6.86 3.89
N ASP A 329 -6.42 7.88 3.56
CA ASP A 329 -6.42 8.48 2.22
C ASP A 329 -5.16 9.32 1.92
N SER A 330 -4.34 9.60 2.94
CA SER A 330 -3.03 10.21 2.74
C SER A 330 -1.88 9.20 2.68
N TRP A 331 -2.14 7.94 3.07
CA TRP A 331 -1.19 6.83 3.03
C TRP A 331 -1.78 5.67 2.22
N GLN A 332 -1.99 5.94 0.92
CA GLN A 332 -2.71 5.05 0.00
C GLN A 332 -1.93 4.70 -1.26
N ASN A 333 -0.88 5.44 -1.61
CA ASN A 333 -0.10 5.13 -2.81
C ASN A 333 0.98 4.13 -2.41
N SER A 334 1.17 3.10 -3.23
CA SER A 334 2.33 2.22 -3.06
C SER A 334 3.64 3.00 -3.12
N GLY A 335 4.64 2.50 -2.43
CA GLY A 335 5.91 3.18 -2.17
C GLY A 335 5.86 4.08 -0.95
N GLN A 336 4.69 4.62 -0.57
CA GLN A 336 4.61 5.49 0.58
C GLN A 336 4.95 4.74 1.86
N ASP A 337 5.87 5.29 2.65
CA ASP A 337 6.33 4.70 3.90
C ASP A 337 6.25 5.66 5.08
N VAL A 338 6.21 5.06 6.27
CA VAL A 338 6.31 5.74 7.55
C VAL A 338 7.27 4.97 8.42
N THR A 339 8.24 5.67 9.00
CA THR A 339 9.24 5.12 9.89
C THR A 339 9.06 5.63 11.31
N TYR A 340 9.19 4.73 12.27
CA TYR A 340 9.13 5.01 13.71
C TYR A 340 10.44 4.61 14.36
N ARG A 341 10.89 5.40 15.34
CA ARG A 341 11.94 4.98 16.25
C ARG A 341 11.37 4.08 17.35
N VAL A 342 12.05 2.98 17.64
CA VAL A 342 11.72 2.00 18.68
C VAL A 342 12.89 1.92 19.65
N ASP A 343 12.70 2.36 20.89
CA ASP A 343 13.71 2.25 21.93
C ASP A 343 13.47 0.97 22.75
N VAL A 344 14.43 0.04 22.74
CA VAL A 344 14.34 -1.30 23.33
C VAL A 344 15.32 -1.43 24.49
N GLU A 345 14.81 -1.79 25.68
CA GLU A 345 15.64 -1.94 26.89
C GLU A 345 16.33 -3.30 26.97
N THR A 346 15.67 -4.37 26.52
CA THR A 346 16.13 -5.75 26.69
C THR A 346 16.15 -6.46 25.34
N SER A 347 17.30 -7.02 24.96
CA SER A 347 17.39 -7.79 23.72
C SER A 347 16.59 -9.09 23.80
N GLY A 348 15.87 -9.44 22.75
CA GLY A 348 15.13 -10.68 22.66
C GLY A 348 14.01 -10.62 21.61
N TYR A 349 13.12 -11.60 21.65
CA TYR A 349 11.98 -11.67 20.74
C TYR A 349 10.79 -10.85 21.26
N TYR A 350 10.12 -10.20 20.33
CA TYR A 350 8.89 -9.47 20.52
C TYR A 350 7.85 -9.91 19.50
N TYR A 351 6.58 -9.90 19.90
CA TYR A 351 5.46 -9.92 18.97
C TYR A 351 5.10 -8.50 18.59
N LEU A 352 4.66 -8.32 17.34
CA LEU A 352 4.31 -7.03 16.80
C LEU A 352 2.81 -6.96 16.53
N THR A 353 2.16 -5.96 17.13
CA THR A 353 0.73 -5.67 16.93
C THR A 353 0.51 -4.26 16.40
N PHE A 354 -0.41 -4.15 15.45
CA PHE A 354 -0.93 -2.87 14.95
C PHE A 354 -2.38 -2.68 15.35
N LYS A 355 -2.72 -1.52 15.91
CA LYS A 355 -4.12 -1.09 15.98
C LYS A 355 -4.46 -0.30 14.73
N TYR A 356 -5.19 -0.92 13.81
CA TYR A 356 -5.40 -0.37 12.47
C TYR A 356 -6.87 -0.42 12.04
N ARG A 357 -7.19 0.36 11.01
CA ARG A 357 -8.44 0.28 10.26
C ARG A 357 -8.13 0.35 8.77
N GLN A 358 -8.67 -0.59 7.98
CA GLN A 358 -8.67 -0.48 6.52
C GLN A 358 -10.08 -0.67 5.96
N TYR A 359 -10.72 0.45 5.61
CA TYR A 359 -12.09 0.48 5.13
C TYR A 359 -12.22 0.62 3.61
N MET A 360 -11.11 0.83 2.88
CA MET A 360 -11.16 1.24 1.48
C MET A 360 -11.42 0.08 0.53
N ILE A 361 -10.56 -0.93 0.53
CA ILE A 361 -10.72 -2.10 -0.34
C ILE A 361 -11.60 -3.13 0.38
N LYS A 362 -12.87 -3.24 -0.03
CA LYS A 362 -13.84 -4.05 0.70
C LYS A 362 -13.62 -5.55 0.46
N ASP A 363 -13.73 -6.36 1.51
CA ASP A 363 -13.58 -7.82 1.45
C ASP A 363 -12.19 -8.29 0.95
N MET A 364 -11.21 -7.40 0.82
CA MET A 364 -9.87 -7.73 0.37
C MET A 364 -8.83 -7.03 1.27
N PRO A 365 -7.61 -7.58 1.39
CA PRO A 365 -6.54 -6.96 2.18
C PRO A 365 -5.85 -5.81 1.44
N VAL A 366 -5.11 -5.00 2.20
CA VAL A 366 -3.99 -4.20 1.67
C VAL A 366 -2.70 -4.74 2.27
N PHE A 367 -1.56 -4.37 1.70
CA PHE A 367 -0.28 -4.96 2.08
C PHE A 367 0.69 -3.91 2.59
N ARG A 368 1.52 -4.32 3.55
CA ARG A 368 2.67 -3.53 4.01
C ARG A 368 3.93 -4.39 3.95
N LYS A 369 4.96 -3.84 3.34
CA LYS A 369 6.34 -4.28 3.57
C LYS A 369 6.77 -3.73 4.92
N ILE A 370 7.26 -4.60 5.80
CA ILE A 370 7.66 -4.24 7.17
C ILE A 370 9.17 -4.44 7.27
N LYS A 371 9.88 -3.36 7.56
CA LYS A 371 11.34 -3.34 7.71
C LYS A 371 11.73 -3.01 9.15
N VAL A 372 12.76 -3.68 9.64
CA VAL A 372 13.44 -3.35 10.89
C VAL A 372 14.87 -2.95 10.53
N ASP A 373 15.29 -1.75 10.94
CA ASP A 373 16.61 -1.19 10.62
C ASP A 373 16.93 -1.16 9.11
N GLY A 374 15.89 -0.91 8.30
CA GLY A 374 16.01 -0.82 6.83
C GLY A 374 15.91 -2.16 6.10
N GLU A 375 15.93 -3.29 6.80
CA GLU A 375 15.90 -4.64 6.21
C GLU A 375 14.57 -5.35 6.46
N VAL A 376 14.15 -6.21 5.54
CA VAL A 376 12.98 -7.08 5.72
C VAL A 376 13.42 -8.32 6.52
N PRO A 377 12.94 -8.54 7.75
CA PRO A 377 13.49 -9.60 8.60
C PRO A 377 13.33 -11.02 8.05
N PHE A 378 12.22 -11.29 7.37
CA PHE A 378 11.90 -12.58 6.75
C PHE A 378 10.76 -12.44 5.73
N GLU A 379 10.61 -13.43 4.85
CA GLU A 379 9.79 -13.39 3.63
C GLU A 379 8.33 -12.93 3.85
N GLN A 380 7.67 -13.33 4.95
CA GLN A 380 6.28 -12.94 5.22
C GLN A 380 6.12 -11.42 5.38
N LEU A 381 7.19 -10.71 5.76
CA LEU A 381 7.18 -9.26 5.98
C LEU A 381 7.47 -8.45 4.70
N GLU A 382 7.79 -9.10 3.58
CA GLU A 382 7.95 -8.43 2.27
C GLU A 382 6.61 -7.85 1.78
N SER A 383 5.50 -8.53 2.09
CA SER A 383 4.14 -8.14 1.70
C SER A 383 3.09 -8.69 2.67
N TYR A 384 3.06 -8.13 3.88
CA TYR A 384 2.19 -8.63 4.95
C TYR A 384 0.74 -8.12 4.79
N PRO A 385 -0.28 -9.01 4.85
CA PRO A 385 -1.68 -8.63 4.62
C PRO A 385 -2.34 -7.98 5.85
N PHE A 386 -3.07 -6.88 5.58
CA PHE A 386 -3.96 -6.16 6.48
C PHE A 386 -5.41 -6.29 5.98
N PRO A 387 -6.19 -7.24 6.50
CA PRO A 387 -7.54 -7.50 6.00
C PRO A 387 -8.51 -6.34 6.22
N TYR A 388 -9.57 -6.30 5.42
CA TYR A 388 -10.64 -5.30 5.51
C TYR A 388 -11.28 -5.22 6.91
N THR A 389 -11.40 -3.99 7.43
CA THR A 389 -12.14 -3.69 8.65
C THR A 389 -12.66 -2.24 8.67
N VAL A 390 -13.90 -2.08 9.13
CA VAL A 390 -14.55 -0.76 9.30
C VAL A 390 -14.35 -0.15 10.69
N SER A 391 -13.69 -0.87 11.60
CA SER A 391 -13.39 -0.41 12.96
C SER A 391 -11.90 -0.62 13.24
N PHE A 392 -11.36 0.16 14.17
CA PHE A 392 -10.02 -0.12 14.69
C PHE A 392 -10.02 -1.47 15.40
N LEU A 393 -9.15 -2.36 14.94
CA LEU A 393 -8.90 -3.69 15.50
C LEU A 393 -7.40 -3.86 15.71
N ASN A 394 -7.02 -4.75 16.64
CA ASN A 394 -5.64 -5.17 16.77
C ASN A 394 -5.34 -6.24 15.70
N ARG A 395 -4.18 -6.14 15.04
CA ARG A 395 -3.58 -7.15 14.18
C ARG A 395 -2.26 -7.54 14.79
N THR A 396 -2.21 -8.71 15.42
CA THR A 396 -0.92 -9.31 15.77
C THR A 396 -0.38 -9.98 14.51
N LEU A 397 0.91 -9.82 14.22
CA LEU A 397 1.54 -10.52 13.11
C LEU A 397 1.56 -12.02 13.43
N THR A 398 0.91 -12.80 12.58
CA THR A 398 0.81 -14.26 12.64
C THR A 398 1.21 -14.91 11.32
N ASP A 399 1.58 -16.18 11.38
CA ASP A 399 1.80 -17.05 10.23
C ASP A 399 0.49 -17.70 9.72
N GLU A 400 0.62 -18.63 8.76
CA GLU A 400 -0.48 -19.45 8.21
C GLU A 400 -1.17 -20.37 9.22
N ASN A 401 -0.48 -20.73 10.32
CA ASN A 401 -1.00 -21.57 11.38
C ASN A 401 -1.72 -20.74 12.48
N GLY A 402 -1.65 -19.41 12.37
CA GLY A 402 -2.16 -18.49 13.38
C GLY A 402 -1.23 -18.34 14.59
N GLU A 403 0.02 -18.75 14.48
CA GLU A 403 1.05 -18.54 15.49
C GLU A 403 1.66 -17.15 15.35
N ASN A 404 1.93 -16.47 16.48
CA ASN A 404 2.52 -15.13 16.45
C ASN A 404 3.95 -15.17 15.91
N LEU A 405 4.24 -14.29 14.97
CA LEU A 405 5.56 -14.09 14.40
C LEU A 405 6.46 -13.32 15.38
N LYS A 406 7.65 -13.85 15.63
CA LYS A 406 8.66 -13.26 16.52
C LYS A 406 9.60 -12.38 15.73
N ILE A 407 9.83 -11.17 16.24
CA ILE A 407 10.81 -10.22 15.73
C ILE A 407 11.85 -10.03 16.83
N TYR A 408 13.10 -10.33 16.51
CA TYR A 408 14.24 -10.10 17.39
C TYR A 408 14.64 -8.62 17.33
N LEU A 409 14.81 -8.01 18.50
CA LEU A 409 15.36 -6.67 18.64
C LEU A 409 16.52 -6.71 19.63
N GLU A 410 17.58 -5.97 19.34
CA GLU A 410 18.67 -5.76 20.29
C GLU A 410 18.30 -4.67 21.30
N ALA A 411 19.12 -4.48 22.34
CA ALA A 411 18.91 -3.38 23.26
C ALA A 411 19.50 -2.12 22.63
N GLY A 412 18.68 -1.09 22.41
CA GLY A 412 19.09 0.10 21.67
C GLY A 412 17.92 0.77 20.95
N SER A 413 18.28 1.67 20.02
CA SER A 413 17.32 2.34 19.14
C SER A 413 17.26 1.61 17.81
N HIS A 414 16.05 1.27 17.39
CA HIS A 414 15.76 0.61 16.12
C HIS A 414 14.80 1.45 15.27
N GLU A 415 14.80 1.26 13.97
CA GLU A 415 13.80 1.82 13.06
C GLU A 415 12.78 0.75 12.65
N LEU A 416 11.49 1.06 12.77
CA LEU A 416 10.41 0.27 12.19
C LEU A 416 9.79 1.04 11.03
N THR A 417 9.93 0.55 9.81
CA THR A 417 9.32 1.14 8.62
C THR A 417 8.17 0.29 8.11
N LEU A 418 7.03 0.92 7.85
CA LEU A 418 5.91 0.32 7.13
C LEU A 418 5.80 0.99 5.76
N GLU A 419 5.93 0.21 4.70
CA GLU A 419 5.83 0.68 3.32
C GLU A 419 4.61 0.08 2.63
N ALA A 420 3.81 0.91 1.98
CA ALA A 420 2.65 0.48 1.22
C ALA A 420 3.09 -0.26 -0.05
N VAL A 421 2.65 -1.52 -0.23
CA VAL A 421 2.98 -2.33 -1.41
C VAL A 421 1.72 -2.93 -2.02
N ASN A 422 1.79 -3.24 -3.32
CA ASN A 422 0.71 -3.80 -4.13
C ASN A 422 1.18 -5.01 -4.97
N TYR A 423 2.33 -5.62 -4.66
CA TYR A 423 2.87 -6.79 -5.36
C TYR A 423 1.79 -7.85 -5.65
N PRO A 424 0.93 -8.23 -4.67
CA PRO A 424 -0.08 -9.26 -4.89
C PRO A 424 -1.18 -8.87 -5.88
N TYR A 425 -1.34 -7.58 -6.18
CA TYR A 425 -2.31 -7.06 -7.15
C TYR A 425 -1.71 -6.73 -8.51
N ARG A 426 -0.38 -6.81 -8.70
CA ARG A 426 0.31 -6.45 -9.96
C ARG A 426 -0.34 -7.13 -11.16
N GLN A 427 -0.36 -8.47 -11.18
CA GLN A 427 -0.86 -9.24 -12.31
C GLN A 427 -2.32 -8.89 -12.65
N THR A 428 -3.15 -8.62 -11.62
CA THR A 428 -4.54 -8.19 -11.81
C THR A 428 -4.62 -6.82 -12.46
N ILE A 429 -3.85 -5.85 -11.95
CA ILE A 429 -3.80 -4.48 -12.46
C ILE A 429 -3.35 -4.48 -13.93
N GLU A 430 -2.27 -5.19 -14.24
CA GLU A 430 -1.72 -5.27 -15.60
C GLU A 430 -2.67 -6.02 -16.55
N THR A 431 -3.31 -7.09 -16.08
CA THR A 431 -4.34 -7.82 -16.86
C THR A 431 -5.52 -6.91 -17.21
N ILE A 432 -5.99 -6.11 -16.26
CA ILE A 432 -7.05 -5.13 -16.51
C ILE A 432 -6.60 -4.11 -17.55
N GLN A 433 -5.39 -3.56 -17.41
CA GLN A 433 -4.84 -2.60 -18.38
C GLN A 433 -4.79 -3.20 -19.78
N TYR A 434 -4.28 -4.43 -19.92
CA TYR A 434 -4.24 -5.15 -21.18
C TYR A 434 -5.64 -5.29 -21.80
N VAL A 435 -6.60 -5.87 -21.07
CA VAL A 435 -7.97 -6.07 -21.56
C VAL A 435 -8.63 -4.75 -21.93
N MET A 436 -8.45 -3.69 -21.16
CA MET A 436 -9.00 -2.37 -21.47
C MET A 436 -8.43 -1.79 -22.78
N ASN A 437 -7.12 -1.94 -23.00
CA ASN A 437 -6.45 -1.47 -24.21
C ASN A 437 -6.91 -2.25 -25.43
N GLU A 438 -7.08 -3.57 -25.32
CA GLU A 438 -7.58 -4.42 -26.39
C GLU A 438 -9.05 -4.12 -26.74
N ILE A 439 -9.90 -3.94 -25.72
CA ILE A 439 -11.29 -3.49 -25.91
C ILE A 439 -11.32 -2.15 -26.64
N GLN A 440 -10.48 -1.19 -26.24
CA GLN A 440 -10.42 0.12 -26.86
C GLN A 440 -9.96 0.06 -28.31
N SER A 441 -8.93 -0.74 -28.60
CA SER A 441 -8.40 -0.97 -29.95
C SER A 441 -9.46 -1.59 -30.86
N LEU A 442 -10.13 -2.66 -30.41
CA LEU A 442 -11.21 -3.28 -31.16
C LEU A 442 -12.39 -2.33 -31.35
N ALA A 443 -12.81 -1.60 -30.32
CA ALA A 443 -13.90 -0.63 -30.41
C ALA A 443 -13.63 0.45 -31.47
N LEU A 444 -12.41 0.99 -31.53
CA LEU A 444 -12.01 1.97 -32.54
C LEU A 444 -12.05 1.38 -33.96
N ASN A 445 -11.58 0.15 -34.13
CA ASN A 445 -11.61 -0.54 -35.42
C ASN A 445 -13.04 -0.82 -35.90
N ILE A 446 -13.92 -1.27 -35.00
CA ILE A 446 -15.34 -1.48 -35.30
C ILE A 446 -16.02 -0.15 -35.67
N LYS A 447 -15.79 0.93 -34.92
CA LYS A 447 -16.33 2.26 -35.24
C LYS A 447 -15.89 2.77 -36.60
N ARG A 448 -14.64 2.51 -37.00
CA ARG A 448 -14.13 2.85 -38.33
C ARG A 448 -14.87 2.09 -39.43
N TYR A 449 -15.10 0.79 -39.22
CA TYR A 449 -15.86 -0.05 -40.16
C TYR A 449 -17.33 0.37 -40.27
N THR A 450 -17.99 0.67 -39.14
CA THR A 450 -19.41 1.02 -39.12
C THR A 450 -19.68 2.50 -39.40
N SER A 451 -18.64 3.32 -39.57
CA SER A 451 -18.73 4.79 -39.58
C SER A 451 -19.47 5.34 -38.36
N GLY A 452 -19.27 4.71 -37.20
CA GLY A 452 -19.95 5.04 -35.94
C GLY A 452 -21.41 4.59 -35.86
N GLY A 453 -21.89 3.76 -36.79
CA GLY A 453 -23.25 3.23 -36.75
C GLY A 453 -23.46 2.24 -35.60
N THR A 454 -24.47 2.50 -34.77
CA THR A 454 -24.85 1.66 -33.61
C THR A 454 -26.29 1.17 -33.68
N ASP A 455 -26.93 1.25 -34.84
CA ASP A 455 -28.33 0.86 -35.03
C ASP A 455 -28.53 -0.64 -34.75
N ARG A 456 -29.48 -0.96 -33.87
CA ARG A 456 -29.84 -2.33 -33.46
C ARG A 456 -30.57 -3.12 -34.55
N TYR A 457 -31.11 -2.44 -35.55
CA TYR A 457 -31.84 -3.06 -36.65
C TYR A 457 -31.02 -3.17 -37.94
N ARG A 458 -29.75 -2.75 -37.90
CA ARG A 458 -28.82 -2.89 -39.01
C ARG A 458 -27.99 -4.14 -38.83
N ASP A 459 -27.97 -4.97 -39.86
CA ASP A 459 -27.10 -6.13 -39.92
C ASP A 459 -25.67 -5.68 -40.24
N TRP A 460 -24.73 -6.18 -39.45
CA TRP A 460 -23.30 -5.95 -39.61
C TRP A 460 -22.59 -7.28 -39.71
N ASP A 461 -21.68 -7.43 -40.67
CA ASP A 461 -20.90 -8.66 -40.85
C ASP A 461 -19.56 -8.56 -40.10
N ILE A 462 -19.60 -8.28 -38.79
CA ILE A 462 -18.39 -8.10 -37.98
C ILE A 462 -17.49 -9.32 -38.07
N GLU A 463 -18.04 -10.51 -38.01
CA GLU A 463 -17.29 -11.78 -38.13
C GLU A 463 -16.52 -11.88 -39.45
N THR A 464 -17.03 -11.28 -40.54
CA THR A 464 -16.35 -11.33 -41.85
C THR A 464 -15.14 -10.37 -41.90
N TYR A 465 -15.28 -9.18 -41.32
CA TYR A 465 -14.23 -8.14 -41.36
C TYR A 465 -13.24 -8.24 -40.19
N PHE A 466 -13.65 -8.86 -39.10
CA PHE A 466 -12.88 -9.06 -37.86
C PHE A 466 -13.01 -10.52 -37.40
N PRO A 467 -12.43 -11.49 -38.15
CA PRO A 467 -12.65 -12.92 -37.93
C PRO A 467 -12.14 -13.42 -36.57
N THR A 468 -11.19 -12.73 -35.95
CA THR A 468 -10.66 -13.10 -34.62
C THR A 468 -11.45 -12.49 -33.47
N ALA A 469 -12.27 -11.46 -33.71
CA ALA A 469 -12.86 -10.64 -32.64
C ALA A 469 -13.70 -11.43 -31.63
N SER A 470 -14.42 -12.48 -32.07
CA SER A 470 -15.17 -13.34 -31.15
C SER A 470 -14.23 -14.14 -30.24
N ALA A 471 -13.15 -14.71 -30.80
CA ALA A 471 -12.14 -15.46 -30.04
C ALA A 471 -11.37 -14.53 -29.09
N ASP A 472 -10.91 -13.38 -29.59
CA ASP A 472 -10.16 -12.40 -28.79
C ASP A 472 -10.97 -11.93 -27.57
N ILE A 473 -12.26 -11.59 -27.75
CA ILE A 473 -13.15 -11.20 -26.65
C ILE A 473 -13.37 -12.34 -25.66
N LEU A 474 -13.47 -13.58 -26.13
CA LEU A 474 -13.63 -14.75 -25.27
C LEU A 474 -12.36 -15.01 -24.43
N ASP A 475 -11.18 -14.82 -25.02
CA ASP A 475 -9.90 -14.94 -24.32
C ASP A 475 -9.78 -13.89 -23.22
N TRP A 476 -10.18 -12.63 -23.48
CA TRP A 476 -10.24 -11.61 -22.44
C TRP A 476 -11.21 -11.98 -21.31
N ALA A 477 -12.36 -12.56 -21.64
CA ALA A 477 -13.32 -13.03 -20.63
C ALA A 477 -12.73 -14.14 -19.76
N ASN A 478 -12.03 -15.10 -20.37
CA ASN A 478 -11.36 -16.20 -19.67
C ASN A 478 -10.25 -15.67 -18.75
N LEU A 479 -9.46 -14.72 -19.24
CA LEU A 479 -8.39 -14.08 -18.48
C LEU A 479 -8.91 -13.34 -17.24
N LEU A 480 -10.00 -12.57 -17.38
CA LEU A 480 -10.64 -11.90 -16.23
C LEU A 480 -11.21 -12.90 -15.22
N ASN A 481 -11.80 -14.01 -15.67
CA ASN A 481 -12.28 -15.07 -14.79
C ASN A 481 -11.14 -15.77 -14.05
N ALA A 482 -10.03 -16.09 -14.73
CA ALA A 482 -8.84 -16.69 -14.11
C ALA A 482 -8.26 -15.76 -13.03
N THR A 483 -8.13 -14.47 -13.37
CA THR A 483 -7.67 -13.43 -12.43
C THR A 483 -8.57 -13.36 -11.18
N TYR A 484 -9.90 -13.45 -11.35
CA TYR A 484 -10.81 -13.50 -10.20
C TYR A 484 -10.54 -14.72 -9.31
N GLN A 485 -10.27 -15.90 -9.88
CA GLN A 485 -9.99 -17.12 -9.10
C GLN A 485 -8.68 -17.02 -8.32
N GLU A 486 -7.63 -16.44 -8.92
CA GLU A 486 -6.34 -16.23 -8.24
C GLU A 486 -6.48 -15.33 -7.01
N LEU A 487 -7.28 -14.26 -7.10
CA LEU A 487 -7.51 -13.32 -5.99
C LEU A 487 -8.33 -13.91 -4.84
N LEU A 488 -9.05 -15.02 -5.03
CA LEU A 488 -9.75 -15.69 -3.94
C LEU A 488 -8.79 -16.27 -2.90
N ALA A 489 -7.50 -16.47 -3.23
CA ALA A 489 -6.50 -16.97 -2.29
C ALA A 489 -6.20 -16.00 -1.13
N ILE A 490 -6.49 -14.70 -1.30
CA ILE A 490 -6.16 -13.65 -0.33
C ILE A 490 -7.39 -13.05 0.35
N THR A 491 -8.48 -13.81 0.45
CA THR A 491 -9.72 -13.37 1.10
C THR A 491 -10.52 -14.53 1.65
N ASP A 492 -11.14 -14.33 2.81
CA ASP A 492 -12.07 -15.30 3.43
C ASP A 492 -13.48 -15.25 2.82
N ASN A 493 -13.73 -14.35 1.87
CA ASN A 493 -15.05 -14.18 1.26
C ASN A 493 -15.09 -14.85 -0.12
N ASP A 494 -15.93 -15.88 -0.27
CA ASP A 494 -16.11 -16.59 -1.54
C ASP A 494 -16.61 -15.70 -2.70
N GLN A 495 -17.22 -14.54 -2.36
CA GLN A 495 -17.75 -13.56 -3.30
C GLN A 495 -17.36 -12.14 -2.89
N PRO A 496 -16.07 -11.77 -2.98
CA PRO A 496 -15.60 -10.47 -2.52
C PRO A 496 -16.17 -9.40 -3.43
N SER A 497 -16.86 -8.43 -2.83
CA SER A 497 -17.61 -7.45 -3.61
C SER A 497 -16.72 -6.51 -4.42
N GLU A 498 -15.48 -6.30 -3.99
CA GLU A 498 -14.51 -5.43 -4.67
C GLU A 498 -14.09 -5.96 -6.04
N ILE A 499 -13.79 -7.25 -6.12
CA ILE A 499 -13.30 -7.91 -7.35
C ILE A 499 -14.45 -8.53 -8.17
N GLY A 500 -15.68 -8.53 -7.66
CA GLY A 500 -16.84 -9.11 -8.34
C GLY A 500 -17.13 -8.52 -9.72
N ASN A 501 -16.64 -7.30 -10.00
CA ASN A 501 -16.74 -6.70 -11.33
C ASN A 501 -15.94 -7.44 -12.41
N LEU A 502 -14.92 -8.23 -12.05
CA LEU A 502 -14.22 -9.12 -13.00
C LEU A 502 -15.20 -10.14 -13.60
N ASN A 503 -15.97 -10.82 -12.76
CA ASN A 503 -16.96 -11.82 -13.21
C ASN A 503 -18.07 -11.18 -14.05
N VAL A 504 -18.53 -9.99 -13.65
CA VAL A 504 -19.57 -9.27 -14.42
C VAL A 504 -19.02 -8.83 -15.78
N ALA A 505 -17.79 -8.32 -15.83
CA ALA A 505 -17.10 -7.96 -17.06
C ALA A 505 -16.92 -9.18 -17.97
N ALA A 506 -16.36 -10.27 -17.44
CA ALA A 506 -16.17 -11.52 -18.17
C ALA A 506 -17.49 -12.05 -18.76
N THR A 507 -18.56 -12.11 -17.96
CA THR A 507 -19.89 -12.55 -18.42
C THR A 507 -20.41 -11.68 -19.57
N ARG A 508 -20.22 -10.36 -19.51
CA ARG A 508 -20.62 -9.44 -20.58
C ARG A 508 -19.80 -9.63 -21.84
N LEU A 509 -18.49 -9.80 -21.72
CA LEU A 509 -17.61 -10.11 -22.85
C LEU A 509 -18.01 -11.43 -23.50
N THR A 510 -18.26 -12.50 -22.72
CA THR A 510 -18.75 -13.78 -23.26
C THR A 510 -20.08 -13.61 -24.02
N ASN A 511 -21.03 -12.84 -23.50
CA ASN A 511 -22.30 -12.59 -24.19
C ASN A 511 -22.12 -11.82 -25.51
N ILE A 512 -21.16 -10.89 -25.56
CA ILE A 512 -20.81 -10.14 -26.77
C ILE A 512 -20.12 -11.05 -27.80
N ALA A 513 -19.16 -11.89 -27.36
CA ALA A 513 -18.45 -12.83 -28.22
C ALA A 513 -19.40 -13.82 -28.90
N ASN A 514 -20.41 -14.30 -28.18
CA ASN A 514 -21.43 -15.23 -28.67
C ASN A 514 -22.34 -14.64 -29.76
N ASP A 515 -22.40 -13.31 -29.90
CA ASP A 515 -23.19 -12.62 -30.91
C ASP A 515 -22.41 -11.41 -31.45
N ILE A 516 -21.23 -11.70 -32.02
CA ILE A 516 -20.23 -10.69 -32.39
C ILE A 516 -20.76 -9.65 -33.41
N ASN A 517 -21.70 -10.05 -34.27
CA ASN A 517 -22.31 -9.17 -35.25
C ASN A 517 -23.19 -8.08 -34.61
N LYS A 518 -23.63 -8.26 -33.36
CA LYS A 518 -24.32 -7.21 -32.59
C LYS A 518 -23.40 -6.27 -31.85
N LEU A 519 -22.08 -6.50 -31.85
CA LEU A 519 -21.10 -5.65 -31.17
C LEU A 519 -21.29 -4.14 -31.43
N PRO A 520 -21.55 -3.65 -32.66
CA PRO A 520 -21.80 -2.22 -32.92
C PRO A 520 -22.96 -1.64 -32.11
N SER A 521 -24.01 -2.44 -31.91
CA SER A 521 -25.20 -2.04 -31.14
C SER A 521 -25.01 -2.18 -29.62
N LEU A 522 -23.95 -2.85 -29.20
CA LEU A 522 -23.56 -3.12 -27.81
C LEU A 522 -22.37 -2.27 -27.34
N MET A 523 -21.90 -1.30 -28.14
CA MET A 523 -20.78 -0.41 -27.81
C MET A 523 -20.91 0.26 -26.43
N VAL A 524 -22.12 0.64 -26.01
CA VAL A 524 -22.40 1.22 -24.68
C VAL A 524 -22.08 0.25 -23.54
N GLN A 525 -22.27 -1.06 -23.74
CA GLN A 525 -21.94 -2.10 -22.76
C GLN A 525 -20.48 -2.54 -22.87
N PHE A 526 -19.88 -2.44 -24.05
CA PHE A 526 -18.52 -2.87 -24.34
C PHE A 526 -17.50 -1.82 -23.88
N SER A 527 -17.51 -0.61 -24.47
CA SER A 527 -16.48 0.42 -24.28
C SER A 527 -17.02 1.81 -23.90
N ASP A 528 -18.21 2.21 -24.35
CA ASP A 528 -18.59 3.63 -24.43
C ASP A 528 -19.42 4.17 -23.24
N GLY A 529 -20.11 3.30 -22.49
CA GLY A 529 -21.01 3.72 -21.42
C GLY A 529 -20.36 3.84 -20.04
N ASP A 530 -20.99 4.60 -19.15
CA ASP A 530 -20.59 4.74 -17.72
C ASP A 530 -20.67 3.42 -16.93
N SER A 531 -21.32 2.42 -17.50
CA SER A 531 -21.40 1.06 -16.97
C SER A 531 -20.87 0.05 -17.99
N SER A 532 -19.99 0.44 -18.91
CA SER A 532 -19.34 -0.46 -19.85
C SER A 532 -18.35 -1.39 -19.15
N VAL A 533 -17.91 -2.44 -19.85
CA VAL A 533 -16.82 -3.30 -19.35
C VAL A 533 -15.58 -2.45 -19.06
N ASN A 534 -15.18 -1.57 -19.98
CA ASN A 534 -14.03 -0.67 -19.77
C ASN A 534 -14.14 0.19 -18.51
N GLN A 535 -15.30 0.83 -18.28
CA GLN A 535 -15.47 1.68 -17.10
C GLN A 535 -15.44 0.88 -15.80
N MET A 536 -16.05 -0.32 -15.79
CA MET A 536 -16.05 -1.21 -14.64
C MET A 536 -14.63 -1.65 -14.27
N LEU A 537 -13.86 -2.09 -15.27
CA LEU A 537 -12.47 -2.51 -15.10
C LEU A 537 -11.59 -1.34 -14.64
N GLY A 538 -11.68 -0.18 -15.29
CA GLY A 538 -10.88 1.00 -14.92
C GLY A 538 -11.16 1.49 -13.50
N ASN A 539 -12.43 1.52 -13.09
CA ASN A 539 -12.81 1.87 -11.71
C ASN A 539 -12.25 0.87 -10.69
N MET A 540 -12.21 -0.42 -11.02
CA MET A 540 -11.67 -1.46 -10.14
C MET A 540 -10.15 -1.37 -10.03
N MET A 541 -9.45 -1.22 -11.16
CA MET A 541 -8.00 -0.99 -11.19
C MET A 541 -7.59 0.19 -10.30
N GLN A 542 -8.29 1.33 -10.42
CA GLN A 542 -8.03 2.51 -9.59
C GLN A 542 -8.22 2.26 -8.09
N ARG A 543 -9.05 1.30 -7.69
CA ARG A 543 -9.24 0.94 -6.27
C ARG A 543 -8.18 -0.05 -5.80
N LEU A 544 -7.85 -1.06 -6.62
CA LEU A 544 -6.79 -2.03 -6.31
C LEU A 544 -5.39 -1.40 -6.23
N MET A 545 -5.17 -0.31 -6.96
CA MET A 545 -3.94 0.48 -6.85
C MET A 545 -3.80 1.20 -5.49
N ARG A 546 -4.85 1.26 -4.66
CA ARG A 546 -4.84 2.03 -3.42
C ARG A 546 -4.63 1.15 -2.21
N SER A 547 -3.51 1.32 -1.55
CA SER A 547 -3.14 0.58 -0.35
C SER A 547 -3.44 1.39 0.93
N ASN A 548 -4.63 1.98 1.08
CA ASN A 548 -4.98 2.82 2.23
C ASN A 548 -4.83 2.05 3.55
N LEU A 549 -4.28 2.67 4.59
CA LEU A 549 -4.29 2.10 5.94
C LEU A 549 -4.37 3.22 6.97
N GLU A 550 -5.33 3.13 7.88
CA GLU A 550 -5.32 3.98 9.07
C GLU A 550 -4.61 3.23 10.18
N LEU A 551 -3.55 3.82 10.71
CA LEU A 551 -2.81 3.30 11.85
C LEU A 551 -3.03 4.22 13.05
N GLU A 552 -3.33 3.63 14.21
CA GLU A 552 -3.44 4.36 15.47
C GLU A 552 -2.18 4.21 16.33
N ARG A 553 -1.70 2.97 16.48
CA ARG A 553 -0.50 2.67 17.25
C ARG A 553 0.09 1.35 16.81
N THR A 554 1.37 1.20 17.10
CA THR A 554 2.14 -0.03 17.00
C THR A 554 2.56 -0.46 18.39
N ILE A 555 2.60 -1.76 18.65
CA ILE A 555 2.90 -2.34 19.96
C ILE A 555 3.88 -3.50 19.76
N PHE A 556 5.09 -3.38 20.29
CA PHE A 556 5.94 -4.55 20.53
C PHE A 556 5.62 -5.10 21.91
N HIS A 557 5.32 -6.39 22.00
CA HIS A 557 4.90 -7.01 23.26
C HIS A 557 5.35 -8.46 23.39
N GLY A 558 5.39 -8.98 24.62
CA GLY A 558 5.56 -10.42 24.88
C GLY A 558 4.26 -11.20 24.90
N GLU A 559 4.23 -12.28 25.68
CA GLU A 559 3.08 -13.19 25.83
C GLU A 559 1.87 -12.56 26.55
N ASN A 560 2.07 -11.41 27.18
CA ASN A 560 1.01 -10.71 27.90
C ASN A 560 -0.09 -10.24 26.95
N ALA A 561 -1.34 -10.40 27.39
CA ALA A 561 -2.49 -9.94 26.61
C ALA A 561 -2.49 -8.41 26.47
N ILE A 562 -2.48 -7.93 25.24
CA ILE A 562 -2.58 -6.51 24.90
C ILE A 562 -3.98 -5.94 25.20
N ALA A 563 -4.04 -4.63 25.41
CA ALA A 563 -5.30 -3.93 25.63
C ALA A 563 -6.24 -4.05 24.41
N LYS A 564 -7.55 -4.17 24.68
CA LYS A 564 -8.57 -4.20 23.62
C LYS A 564 -8.54 -2.88 22.82
N PRO A 565 -8.82 -2.90 21.51
CA PRO A 565 -8.79 -1.71 20.65
C PRO A 565 -9.97 -0.75 20.89
N TYR A 566 -10.75 -0.96 21.94
CA TYR A 566 -11.91 -0.16 22.25
C TYR A 566 -12.14 0.00 23.75
N ALA A 567 -12.68 1.16 24.11
CA ALA A 567 -13.17 1.41 25.45
C ALA A 567 -14.41 0.55 25.77
N ASN A 568 -14.54 0.13 27.02
CA ASN A 568 -15.71 -0.60 27.49
C ASN A 568 -16.98 0.28 27.48
N VAL A 569 -18.15 -0.36 27.64
CA VAL A 569 -19.46 0.34 27.56
C VAL A 569 -19.59 1.45 28.59
N PHE A 570 -19.06 1.27 29.80
CA PHE A 570 -19.16 2.27 30.86
C PHE A 570 -18.35 3.51 30.54
N VAL A 571 -17.11 3.35 30.08
CA VAL A 571 -16.25 4.45 29.63
C VAL A 571 -16.93 5.18 28.47
N ARG A 572 -17.40 4.45 27.44
CA ARG A 572 -18.09 5.07 26.30
C ARG A 572 -19.35 5.84 26.70
N PHE A 573 -20.14 5.29 27.62
CA PHE A 573 -21.34 5.96 28.13
C PHE A 573 -20.99 7.24 28.90
N TRP A 574 -19.97 7.17 29.75
CA TRP A 574 -19.48 8.29 30.53
C TRP A 574 -18.91 9.40 29.64
N GLU A 575 -18.04 9.07 28.69
CA GLU A 575 -17.50 10.01 27.72
C GLU A 575 -18.60 10.61 26.82
N GLY A 576 -19.58 9.81 26.42
CA GLY A 576 -20.77 10.31 25.71
C GLY A 576 -21.58 11.31 26.53
N THR A 577 -21.73 11.06 27.83
CA THR A 577 -22.42 11.96 28.76
C THR A 577 -21.63 13.26 28.96
N LYS A 578 -20.32 13.17 29.20
CA LYS A 578 -19.43 14.33 29.28
C LYS A 578 -19.55 15.20 28.03
N ARG A 579 -19.44 14.60 26.85
CA ARG A 579 -19.55 15.31 25.56
C ARG A 579 -20.90 16.01 25.40
N LEU A 580 -22.00 15.35 25.78
CA LEU A 580 -23.33 15.97 25.78
C LEU A 580 -23.36 17.21 26.68
N VAL A 581 -22.88 17.09 27.92
CA VAL A 581 -22.85 18.22 28.87
C VAL A 581 -21.95 19.35 28.34
N LEU A 582 -20.76 19.03 27.85
CA LEU A 582 -19.81 19.99 27.28
C LEU A 582 -20.39 20.71 26.05
N SER A 583 -21.20 20.02 25.23
CA SER A 583 -21.86 20.64 24.07
C SER A 583 -22.85 21.76 24.43
N PHE A 584 -23.34 21.80 25.67
CA PHE A 584 -24.19 22.87 26.17
C PHE A 584 -23.42 23.96 26.92
N ILE A 585 -22.36 23.59 27.65
CA ILE A 585 -21.68 24.50 28.59
C ILE A 585 -20.44 25.17 27.96
N ASN A 586 -19.73 24.45 27.09
CA ASN A 586 -18.45 24.88 26.54
C ASN A 586 -18.34 24.44 25.08
N ASN A 587 -19.21 24.96 24.21
CA ASN A 587 -19.15 24.68 22.79
C ASN A 587 -18.23 25.69 22.08
N PRO A 588 -16.98 25.32 21.76
CA PRO A 588 -16.05 26.23 21.08
C PRO A 588 -16.57 26.68 19.71
N TYR A 589 -17.49 25.93 19.10
CA TYR A 589 -18.09 26.24 17.81
C TYR A 589 -19.40 27.06 17.89
N SER A 590 -19.83 27.50 19.08
CA SER A 590 -21.07 28.29 19.22
C SER A 590 -20.92 29.66 18.55
N ALA A 591 -21.85 30.01 17.65
CA ALA A 591 -21.80 31.30 16.93
C ALA A 591 -22.10 32.51 17.84
N SER A 592 -22.69 32.30 19.02
CA SER A 592 -23.14 33.35 19.93
C SER A 592 -22.04 34.01 20.76
N SER A 593 -20.80 33.51 20.71
CA SER A 593 -19.65 34.11 21.41
C SER A 593 -18.81 35.04 20.51
N ARG A 594 -19.17 35.25 19.24
CA ARG A 594 -18.62 36.36 18.44
C ARG A 594 -19.16 37.68 19.02
N LYS A 595 -18.39 38.30 19.92
CA LYS A 595 -18.45 39.75 20.10
C LYS A 595 -17.57 40.37 19.02
N ASP A 596 -18.17 41.29 18.26
CA ASP A 596 -17.49 42.20 17.33
C ASP A 596 -16.33 42.95 18.00
#